data_AF-A0A316PGV5-F1
#
_entry.id   AF-A0A316PGV5-F1
#
_cell.length_a   1.000
_cell.length_b   1.000
_cell.length_c   1.000
_cell.angle_alpha   90.00
_cell.angle_beta   90.00
_cell.angle_gamma   90.00
#
_symmetry.space_group_name_H-M   'P 1'
#
loop_
_entity.id
_entity.type
_entity.pdbx_description
1 polymer ?
#
loop_
_entity_poly.entity_id
_entity_poly.type
_entity_poly.pdbx_seq_one_letter_code
_entity_poly.pdbx_strand_id
1 'polypeptide(L)'
;MILKNATLHIGNGEVFQGDMRIADGKIVEVGKNINGDESRSLNGKHVFPGFIDSGNFLGAQDMAFFAKDYNENSNPVTPYLDIWHSIDPDELSLQELYKAGITSMLVTPGNEGILGGTCTVVKTKGKNINKITVKRDAAMKASMTSEVIRVFSGKGSPQTPMALIAMLKTALQTTEYANDYRSQRTKEVMDAVREGRMPILVACETAPEMERFLEATKEYTKMKIIFTLSYEADRCADAIKKRGAAVVLGDTSRNATHLVHRMDFAKLMNMAEDGTKVGLTVLGPNMAWGREMLLWNASKLMQTCTNSEEIVSMLTVNPAEFFGVSDRIGQLKAGLDADYLIYEGNPIEKCNAVLLETVINGETVYQA
;
A
#
# COMPACT_ATOMS: atom_id res chain seq x y z
N MET A 1 11.33 27.83 -1.59
CA MET A 1 10.00 28.16 -2.15
C MET A 1 8.88 28.03 -1.10
N ILE A 2 7.95 28.97 -1.08
CA ILE A 2 6.72 28.94 -0.25
C ILE A 2 5.49 28.83 -1.16
N LEU A 3 4.64 27.86 -0.91
CA LEU A 3 3.31 27.75 -1.51
C LEU A 3 2.31 28.51 -0.64
N LYS A 4 1.56 29.43 -1.23
CA LYS A 4 0.69 30.38 -0.51
C LYS A 4 -0.79 30.14 -0.77
N ASN A 5 -1.61 30.26 0.27
CA ASN A 5 -3.08 30.32 0.18
C ASN A 5 -3.73 29.12 -0.56
N ALA A 6 -3.29 27.91 -0.25
CA ALA A 6 -3.92 26.69 -0.74
C ALA A 6 -4.87 26.10 0.32
N THR A 7 -5.86 25.33 -0.13
CA THR A 7 -6.52 24.35 0.74
C THR A 7 -5.54 23.21 1.00
N LEU A 8 -4.96 23.14 2.20
CA LEU A 8 -4.03 22.10 2.59
C LEU A 8 -4.81 20.94 3.21
N HIS A 9 -4.71 19.77 2.57
CA HIS A 9 -5.16 18.50 3.12
C HIS A 9 -3.95 17.84 3.76
N ILE A 10 -3.93 17.70 5.10
CA ILE A 10 -2.72 17.24 5.80
C ILE A 10 -2.50 15.73 5.62
N GLY A 11 -3.56 14.98 5.30
CA GLY A 11 -3.53 13.52 5.12
C GLY A 11 -3.95 12.73 6.36
N ASN A 12 -4.27 13.40 7.46
CA ASN A 12 -4.65 12.80 8.75
C ASN A 12 -6.06 13.19 9.20
N GLY A 13 -6.90 13.69 8.28
CA GLY A 13 -8.22 14.24 8.60
C GLY A 13 -8.27 15.78 8.67
N GLU A 14 -7.14 16.45 8.90
CA GLU A 14 -7.10 17.90 9.03
C GLU A 14 -7.04 18.60 7.66
N VAL A 15 -7.90 19.61 7.47
CA VAL A 15 -7.94 20.47 6.28
C VAL A 15 -8.07 21.93 6.68
N PHE A 16 -7.23 22.80 6.12
CA PHE A 16 -7.34 24.24 6.32
C PHE A 16 -6.72 25.06 5.19
N GLN A 17 -7.12 26.34 5.09
CA GLN A 17 -6.47 27.32 4.22
C GLN A 17 -5.14 27.78 4.82
N GLY A 18 -4.04 27.59 4.09
CA GLY A 18 -2.71 27.89 4.60
C GLY A 18 -1.60 27.92 3.57
N ASP A 19 -0.39 27.92 4.10
CA ASP A 19 0.88 28.02 3.40
C ASP A 19 1.77 26.81 3.74
N MET A 20 2.67 26.46 2.82
CA MET A 20 3.68 25.42 3.02
C MET A 20 5.04 25.88 2.50
N ARG A 21 6.10 25.78 3.30
CA ARG A 21 7.49 26.05 2.88
C ARG A 21 8.23 24.75 2.58
N ILE A 22 8.93 24.74 1.45
CA ILE A 22 9.78 23.65 1.00
C ILE A 22 11.22 24.15 0.87
N ALA A 23 12.17 23.35 1.36
CA ALA A 23 13.60 23.54 1.14
C ALA A 23 14.29 22.17 1.10
N ASP A 24 15.32 22.02 0.27
CA ASP A 24 16.18 20.82 0.19
C ASP A 24 15.40 19.51 0.07
N GLY A 25 14.31 19.52 -0.72
CA GLY A 25 13.45 18.35 -0.94
C GLY A 25 12.60 17.94 0.26
N LYS A 26 12.50 18.79 1.28
CA LYS A 26 11.75 18.56 2.52
C LYS A 26 10.68 19.63 2.76
N ILE A 27 9.62 19.24 3.44
CA ILE A 27 8.66 20.18 4.02
C ILE A 27 9.30 20.76 5.27
N VAL A 28 9.43 22.10 5.34
CA VAL A 28 10.07 22.80 6.46
C VAL A 28 9.02 23.34 7.42
N GLU A 29 7.91 23.84 6.89
CA GLU A 29 6.90 24.53 7.68
C GLU A 29 5.54 24.42 6.99
N VAL A 30 4.49 24.18 7.77
CA VAL A 30 3.09 24.15 7.33
C VAL A 30 2.28 24.97 8.33
N GLY A 31 1.48 25.92 7.85
CA GLY A 31 0.78 26.83 8.75
C GLY A 31 0.10 27.98 8.01
N LYS A 32 -0.03 29.12 8.68
CA LYS A 32 -0.65 30.33 8.12
C LYS A 32 0.34 31.48 8.12
N ASN A 33 0.29 32.33 7.08
CA ASN A 33 1.07 33.57 6.99
C ASN A 33 2.60 33.34 7.05
N ILE A 34 3.11 32.30 6.37
CA ILE A 34 4.55 31.98 6.35
C ILE A 34 5.32 33.06 5.56
N ASN A 35 6.21 33.81 6.20
CA ASN A 35 6.93 34.91 5.53
C ASN A 35 8.10 34.41 4.67
N GLY A 36 8.44 35.11 3.57
CA GLY A 36 9.64 34.85 2.78
C GLY A 36 9.53 35.36 1.34
N ASP A 37 10.69 35.48 0.68
CA ASP A 37 10.80 36.19 -0.60
C ASP A 37 10.37 35.33 -1.80
N GLU A 38 10.73 34.04 -1.82
CA GLU A 38 10.34 33.11 -2.87
C GLU A 38 8.97 32.48 -2.57
N SER A 39 7.92 32.98 -3.21
CA SER A 39 6.56 32.45 -3.03
C SER A 39 5.80 32.25 -4.34
N ARG A 40 4.88 31.27 -4.32
CA ARG A 40 3.92 30.96 -5.39
C ARG A 40 2.52 30.91 -4.80
N SER A 41 1.63 31.74 -5.33
CA SER A 41 0.21 31.72 -4.96
C SER A 41 -0.49 30.50 -5.56
N LEU A 42 -1.23 29.79 -4.72
CA LEU A 42 -2.07 28.64 -5.06
C LEU A 42 -3.55 28.90 -4.69
N ASN A 43 -3.98 30.17 -4.74
CA ASN A 43 -5.36 30.58 -4.47
C ASN A 43 -6.38 29.66 -5.18
N GLY A 44 -7.29 29.07 -4.41
CA GLY A 44 -8.34 28.20 -4.94
C GLY A 44 -7.86 26.82 -5.41
N LYS A 45 -6.58 26.48 -5.18
CA LYS A 45 -6.03 25.14 -5.44
C LYS A 45 -5.97 24.33 -4.16
N HIS A 46 -5.94 23.01 -4.32
CA HIS A 46 -5.87 22.04 -3.23
C HIS A 46 -4.50 21.37 -3.25
N VAL A 47 -3.88 21.22 -2.07
CA VAL A 47 -2.61 20.53 -1.90
C VAL A 47 -2.82 19.31 -1.00
N PHE A 48 -2.40 18.15 -1.49
CA PHE A 48 -2.46 16.87 -0.78
C PHE A 48 -1.05 16.32 -0.58
N PRO A 49 -0.79 15.45 0.41
CA PRO A 49 0.40 14.62 0.39
C PRO A 49 0.36 13.74 -0.86
N GLY A 50 1.53 13.36 -1.36
CA GLY A 50 1.62 12.38 -2.42
C GLY A 50 0.92 11.07 -2.03
N PHE A 51 0.08 10.53 -2.92
CA PHE A 51 -0.63 9.29 -2.63
C PHE A 51 0.34 8.10 -2.63
N ILE A 52 0.01 7.10 -1.82
CA ILE A 52 0.77 5.87 -1.61
C ILE A 52 -0.09 4.67 -2.02
N ASP A 53 0.33 3.93 -3.04
CA ASP A 53 -0.30 2.65 -3.37
C ASP A 53 0.10 1.56 -2.35
N SER A 54 -0.88 0.92 -1.73
CA SER A 54 -0.70 0.04 -0.57
C SER A 54 -0.26 -1.40 -0.89
N GLY A 55 0.17 -1.72 -2.12
CA GLY A 55 0.77 -3.01 -2.43
C GLY A 55 0.47 -3.50 -3.84
N ASN A 56 1.45 -3.42 -4.72
CA ASN A 56 1.37 -3.90 -6.10
C ASN A 56 2.72 -4.44 -6.58
N PHE A 57 2.79 -5.13 -7.72
CA PHE A 57 4.02 -5.69 -8.30
C PHE A 57 4.53 -4.91 -9.52
N LEU A 58 3.96 -3.74 -9.83
CA LEU A 58 4.46 -2.88 -10.90
C LEU A 58 5.92 -2.46 -10.61
N GLY A 59 6.76 -2.52 -11.64
CA GLY A 59 8.21 -2.39 -11.52
C GLY A 59 8.95 -3.72 -11.33
N ALA A 60 8.29 -4.79 -10.86
CA ALA A 60 8.80 -6.17 -10.90
C ALA A 60 8.11 -7.02 -11.99
N GLN A 61 7.23 -6.39 -12.75
CA GLN A 61 6.63 -6.88 -13.99
C GLN A 61 6.88 -5.83 -15.06
N ASP A 62 7.31 -6.26 -16.24
CA ASP A 62 7.46 -5.37 -17.39
C ASP A 62 6.10 -5.00 -18.01
N MET A 63 6.04 -3.85 -18.67
CA MET A 63 4.82 -3.36 -19.35
C MET A 63 4.27 -4.33 -20.40
N ALA A 64 5.14 -5.14 -21.01
CA ALA A 64 4.78 -6.07 -22.08
C ALA A 64 4.38 -7.46 -21.58
N PHE A 65 4.41 -7.70 -20.26
CA PHE A 65 4.13 -8.97 -19.60
C PHE A 65 5.05 -10.13 -20.03
N PHE A 66 6.24 -9.85 -20.56
CA PHE A 66 7.24 -10.87 -20.89
C PHE A 66 8.06 -11.28 -19.66
N ALA A 67 8.40 -10.33 -18.79
CA ALA A 67 9.10 -10.55 -17.54
C ALA A 67 8.14 -10.43 -16.34
N LYS A 68 8.12 -11.46 -15.49
CA LYS A 68 7.23 -11.58 -14.33
C LYS A 68 8.04 -11.97 -13.09
N ASP A 69 8.94 -11.08 -12.68
CA ASP A 69 9.95 -11.33 -11.65
C ASP A 69 9.42 -11.11 -10.21
N TYR A 70 8.10 -11.11 -10.05
CA TYR A 70 7.41 -10.86 -8.78
C TYR A 70 6.90 -12.13 -8.08
N ASN A 71 7.00 -13.32 -8.69
CA ASN A 71 6.61 -14.59 -8.08
C ASN A 71 7.70 -15.64 -8.22
N GLU A 72 8.13 -16.23 -7.10
CA GLU A 72 8.99 -17.42 -7.09
C GLU A 72 8.13 -18.67 -6.90
N ASN A 73 7.89 -19.39 -7.99
CA ASN A 73 6.97 -20.53 -8.04
C ASN A 73 7.64 -21.91 -7.90
N SER A 74 8.90 -21.93 -7.45
CA SER A 74 9.61 -23.16 -7.09
C SER A 74 9.28 -23.66 -5.69
N ASN A 75 8.86 -22.79 -4.77
CA ASN A 75 8.51 -23.15 -3.40
C ASN A 75 7.43 -22.18 -2.87
N PRO A 76 6.35 -22.69 -2.23
CA PRO A 76 5.30 -21.82 -1.70
C PRO A 76 5.74 -21.01 -0.46
N VAL A 77 6.88 -21.33 0.15
CA VAL A 77 7.40 -20.71 1.37
C VAL A 77 8.82 -20.20 1.13
N THR A 78 8.95 -18.93 0.75
CA THR A 78 10.19 -18.24 0.36
C THR A 78 10.42 -16.92 1.11
N PRO A 79 10.31 -16.88 2.46
CA PRO A 79 10.50 -15.66 3.26
C PRO A 79 11.89 -15.02 3.15
N TYR A 80 12.89 -15.73 2.63
CA TYR A 80 14.24 -15.19 2.44
C TYR A 80 14.41 -14.31 1.21
N LEU A 81 13.43 -14.31 0.30
CA LEU A 81 13.47 -13.50 -0.91
C LEU A 81 13.14 -12.05 -0.59
N ASP A 82 13.71 -11.14 -1.38
CA ASP A 82 13.48 -9.71 -1.29
C ASP A 82 13.14 -9.18 -2.68
N ILE A 83 11.91 -8.66 -2.82
CA ILE A 83 11.41 -8.13 -4.08
C ILE A 83 12.26 -6.99 -4.62
N TRP A 84 13.03 -6.30 -3.76
CA TRP A 84 13.92 -5.21 -4.15
C TRP A 84 14.85 -5.61 -5.31
N HIS A 85 15.27 -6.87 -5.35
CA HIS A 85 16.14 -7.40 -6.40
C HIS A 85 15.45 -7.57 -7.76
N SER A 86 14.12 -7.57 -7.79
CA SER A 86 13.31 -7.68 -9.01
C SER A 86 12.81 -6.33 -9.52
N ILE A 87 13.03 -5.24 -8.79
CA ILE A 87 12.51 -3.92 -9.18
C ILE A 87 13.40 -3.32 -10.26
N ASP A 88 12.82 -3.09 -11.43
CA ASP A 88 13.34 -2.25 -12.48
C ASP A 88 12.75 -0.81 -12.36
N PRO A 89 13.57 0.20 -12.00
CA PRO A 89 13.13 1.59 -11.90
C PRO A 89 12.65 2.22 -13.21
N ASP A 90 13.18 1.78 -14.35
CA ASP A 90 12.77 2.29 -15.65
C ASP A 90 11.37 1.75 -15.99
N GLU A 91 11.12 0.44 -15.79
CA GLU A 91 9.77 -0.15 -15.94
C GLU A 91 8.76 0.50 -14.99
N LEU A 92 9.13 0.74 -13.72
CA LEU A 92 8.27 1.44 -12.79
C LEU A 92 7.96 2.88 -13.26
N SER A 93 8.97 3.61 -13.71
CA SER A 93 8.81 4.99 -14.19
C SER A 93 7.96 5.06 -15.45
N LEU A 94 8.00 4.04 -16.32
CA LEU A 94 7.20 3.93 -17.55
C LEU A 94 5.70 3.78 -17.29
N GLN A 95 5.30 3.30 -16.11
CA GLN A 95 3.88 3.25 -15.71
C GLN A 95 3.28 4.65 -15.47
N GLU A 96 4.15 5.64 -15.26
CA GLU A 96 3.81 7.03 -14.94
C GLU A 96 2.74 7.17 -13.83
N LEU A 97 2.84 6.34 -12.77
CA LEU A 97 1.91 6.35 -11.63
C LEU A 97 1.76 7.76 -11.01
N TYR A 98 2.83 8.55 -11.03
CA TYR A 98 2.86 9.93 -10.56
C TYR A 98 1.88 10.85 -11.31
N LYS A 99 1.48 10.54 -12.55
CA LYS A 99 0.43 11.29 -13.27
C LYS A 99 -0.99 11.06 -12.72
N ALA A 100 -1.17 10.08 -11.84
CA ALA A 100 -2.39 9.90 -11.06
C ALA A 100 -2.22 10.34 -9.59
N GLY A 101 -1.12 11.04 -9.28
CA GLY A 101 -0.79 11.50 -7.93
C GLY A 101 -0.15 10.44 -7.02
N ILE A 102 0.15 9.24 -7.55
CA ILE A 102 0.82 8.18 -6.79
C ILE A 102 2.33 8.45 -6.79
N THR A 103 2.83 8.97 -5.68
CA THR A 103 4.25 9.36 -5.52
C THR A 103 5.11 8.23 -4.97
N SER A 104 4.50 7.33 -4.20
CA SER A 104 5.16 6.18 -3.59
C SER A 104 4.28 4.94 -3.71
N MET A 105 4.89 3.76 -3.66
CA MET A 105 4.14 2.51 -3.60
C MET A 105 4.90 1.47 -2.78
N LEU A 106 4.16 0.54 -2.19
CA LEU A 106 4.73 -0.72 -1.74
C LEU A 106 4.81 -1.68 -2.95
N VAL A 107 6.03 -2.01 -3.38
CA VAL A 107 6.27 -3.11 -4.32
C VAL A 107 6.26 -4.43 -3.54
N THR A 108 5.50 -5.42 -4.01
CA THR A 108 5.31 -6.69 -3.32
C THR A 108 5.54 -7.88 -4.25
N PRO A 109 5.98 -9.04 -3.73
CA PRO A 109 5.72 -10.30 -4.41
C PRO A 109 4.23 -10.49 -4.69
N GLY A 110 3.89 -11.34 -5.65
CA GLY A 110 2.50 -11.64 -6.02
C GLY A 110 1.76 -12.48 -4.98
N ASN A 111 0.60 -13.01 -5.39
CA ASN A 111 -0.30 -13.78 -4.52
C ASN A 111 -0.11 -15.30 -4.64
N GLU A 112 0.99 -15.75 -5.25
CA GLU A 112 1.18 -17.15 -5.65
C GLU A 112 1.91 -17.98 -4.58
N GLY A 113 2.56 -17.35 -3.58
CA GLY A 113 3.22 -18.02 -2.46
C GLY A 113 2.47 -17.85 -1.13
N ILE A 114 2.52 -18.88 -0.27
CA ILE A 114 2.05 -18.79 1.14
C ILE A 114 2.83 -17.70 1.87
N LEU A 115 4.15 -17.68 1.67
CA LEU A 115 5.09 -16.68 2.15
C LEU A 115 6.01 -16.31 0.98
N GLY A 116 5.73 -15.21 0.28
CA GLY A 116 6.32 -14.90 -1.03
C GLY A 116 7.63 -14.10 -1.02
N GLY A 117 8.06 -13.61 0.15
CA GLY A 117 9.25 -12.76 0.32
C GLY A 117 8.90 -11.38 0.86
N THR A 118 9.93 -10.55 1.06
CA THR A 118 9.78 -9.21 1.63
C THR A 118 9.38 -8.17 0.57
N CYS A 119 8.69 -7.13 1.02
CA CYS A 119 8.19 -6.01 0.23
C CYS A 119 9.08 -4.77 0.42
N THR A 120 9.06 -3.86 -0.56
CA THR A 120 9.85 -2.62 -0.53
C THR A 120 8.97 -1.40 -0.83
N VAL A 121 9.09 -0.33 -0.04
CA VAL A 121 8.49 0.97 -0.37
C VAL A 121 9.45 1.76 -1.25
N VAL A 122 8.97 2.24 -2.39
CA VAL A 122 9.73 3.04 -3.36
C VAL A 122 8.96 4.30 -3.77
N LYS A 123 9.68 5.34 -4.21
CA LYS A 123 9.12 6.44 -5.00
C LYS A 123 8.83 5.94 -6.42
N THR A 124 7.79 6.47 -7.06
CA THR A 124 7.32 6.01 -8.38
C THR A 124 8.04 6.65 -9.57
N LYS A 125 8.99 7.55 -9.33
CA LYS A 125 9.81 8.19 -10.37
C LYS A 125 11.29 8.14 -10.01
N GLY A 126 12.11 7.72 -10.98
CA GLY A 126 13.55 7.76 -10.91
C GLY A 126 14.19 6.51 -11.52
N LYS A 127 15.48 6.59 -11.84
CA LYS A 127 16.20 5.50 -12.55
C LYS A 127 17.11 4.66 -11.66
N ASN A 128 17.38 5.11 -10.44
CA ASN A 128 18.31 4.43 -9.54
C ASN A 128 17.53 3.82 -8.39
N ILE A 129 17.51 2.49 -8.32
CA ILE A 129 16.76 1.74 -7.32
C ILE A 129 17.12 2.17 -5.89
N ASN A 130 18.41 2.41 -5.60
CA ASN A 130 18.85 2.85 -4.28
C ASN A 130 18.33 4.24 -3.92
N LYS A 131 18.21 5.15 -4.89
CA LYS A 131 17.70 6.51 -4.66
C LYS A 131 16.18 6.57 -4.50
N ILE A 132 15.45 5.74 -5.25
CA ILE A 132 13.97 5.70 -5.14
C ILE A 132 13.50 4.86 -3.95
N THR A 133 14.35 4.00 -3.39
CA THR A 133 13.99 3.19 -2.22
C THR A 133 13.74 4.08 -1.00
N VAL A 134 12.53 3.99 -0.44
CA VAL A 134 12.16 4.61 0.83
C VAL A 134 12.51 3.67 1.98
N LYS A 135 12.14 2.39 1.86
CA LYS A 135 12.38 1.36 2.87
C LYS A 135 12.33 -0.05 2.26
N ARG A 136 13.41 -0.84 2.47
CA ARG A 136 13.42 -2.30 2.22
C ARG A 136 12.79 -3.03 3.40
N ASP A 137 12.38 -4.27 3.18
CA ASP A 137 11.82 -5.14 4.22
C ASP A 137 10.65 -4.50 4.97
N ALA A 138 9.81 -3.78 4.22
CA ALA A 138 8.73 -2.99 4.76
C ALA A 138 7.54 -3.84 5.22
N ALA A 139 7.38 -5.02 4.62
CA ALA A 139 6.40 -6.03 5.00
C ALA A 139 6.86 -7.41 4.51
N MET A 140 6.29 -8.48 5.07
CA MET A 140 6.39 -9.83 4.53
C MET A 140 5.12 -10.16 3.75
N LYS A 141 5.23 -10.55 2.47
CA LYS A 141 4.07 -10.93 1.66
C LYS A 141 3.62 -12.35 1.97
N ALA A 142 2.32 -12.53 2.16
CA ALA A 142 1.67 -13.82 2.29
C ALA A 142 0.40 -13.90 1.43
N SER A 143 -0.07 -15.11 1.17
CA SER A 143 -1.33 -15.33 0.43
C SER A 143 -2.04 -16.57 0.95
N MET A 144 -3.33 -16.41 1.27
CA MET A 144 -4.24 -17.51 1.63
C MET A 144 -5.24 -17.81 0.52
N THR A 145 -5.08 -17.21 -0.66
CA THR A 145 -6.04 -17.31 -1.76
C THR A 145 -5.93 -18.65 -2.49
N SER A 146 -6.97 -18.97 -3.26
CA SER A 146 -6.96 -20.15 -4.14
C SER A 146 -5.87 -20.12 -5.23
N GLU A 147 -5.27 -18.96 -5.47
CA GLU A 147 -4.20 -18.79 -6.45
C GLU A 147 -2.95 -19.59 -6.09
N VAL A 148 -2.58 -19.66 -4.81
CA VAL A 148 -1.47 -20.49 -4.33
C VAL A 148 -1.73 -21.96 -4.66
N ILE A 149 -2.95 -22.45 -4.43
CA ILE A 149 -3.35 -23.82 -4.73
C ILE A 149 -3.28 -24.08 -6.25
N ARG A 150 -3.76 -23.12 -7.05
CA ARG A 150 -3.74 -23.20 -8.52
C ARG A 150 -2.32 -23.35 -9.06
N VAL A 151 -1.38 -22.55 -8.56
CA VAL A 151 0.02 -22.50 -9.02
C VAL A 151 0.82 -23.73 -8.61
N PHE A 152 0.55 -24.27 -7.42
CA PHE A 152 1.23 -25.46 -6.90
C PHE A 152 0.49 -26.76 -7.20
N SER A 153 -0.68 -26.71 -7.86
CA SER A 153 -1.37 -27.87 -8.43
C SER A 153 -0.42 -28.65 -9.36
N GLY A 154 -0.22 -29.93 -9.05
CA GLY A 154 0.72 -30.79 -9.78
C GLY A 154 2.21 -30.59 -9.44
N LYS A 155 2.56 -29.65 -8.55
CA LYS A 155 3.92 -29.41 -8.04
C LYS A 155 4.15 -29.91 -6.62
N GLY A 156 3.18 -30.63 -6.04
CA GLY A 156 3.24 -31.13 -4.67
C GLY A 156 2.24 -30.45 -3.76
N SER A 157 2.69 -29.74 -2.72
CA SER A 157 1.84 -29.04 -1.75
C SER A 157 2.00 -27.52 -1.93
N PRO A 158 0.97 -26.69 -1.69
CA PRO A 158 -0.38 -26.98 -1.18
C PRO A 158 -1.42 -27.32 -2.25
N GLN A 159 -2.36 -28.24 -1.92
CA GLN A 159 -3.51 -28.59 -2.77
C GLN A 159 -4.87 -28.17 -2.18
N THR A 160 -4.87 -27.72 -0.92
CA THR A 160 -6.10 -27.42 -0.18
C THR A 160 -5.86 -26.27 0.79
N PRO A 161 -6.92 -25.56 1.23
CA PRO A 161 -6.77 -24.54 2.25
C PRO A 161 -6.26 -25.06 3.60
N MET A 162 -6.53 -26.32 3.95
CA MET A 162 -5.97 -26.92 5.17
C MET A 162 -4.45 -27.10 5.06
N ALA A 163 -3.93 -27.42 3.87
CA ALA A 163 -2.49 -27.47 3.63
C ALA A 163 -1.86 -26.07 3.69
N LEU A 164 -2.51 -25.03 3.16
CA LEU A 164 -2.05 -23.64 3.29
C LEU A 164 -1.83 -23.28 4.77
N ILE A 165 -2.83 -23.52 5.61
CA ILE A 165 -2.77 -23.21 7.03
C ILE A 165 -1.72 -24.06 7.77
N ALA A 166 -1.61 -25.36 7.47
CA ALA A 166 -0.61 -26.23 8.09
C ALA A 166 0.82 -25.78 7.76
N MET A 167 1.08 -25.41 6.51
CA MET A 167 2.39 -24.93 6.07
C MET A 167 2.71 -23.54 6.65
N LEU A 168 1.73 -22.63 6.71
CA LEU A 168 1.88 -21.34 7.38
C LEU A 168 2.24 -21.53 8.87
N LYS A 169 1.50 -22.39 9.59
CA LYS A 169 1.77 -22.68 11.01
C LYS A 169 3.17 -23.26 11.20
N THR A 170 3.57 -24.19 10.34
CA THR A 170 4.93 -24.77 10.36
C THR A 170 5.97 -23.67 10.20
N ALA A 171 5.85 -22.81 9.19
CA ALA A 171 6.79 -21.72 8.95
C ALA A 171 6.86 -20.72 10.12
N LEU A 172 5.74 -20.42 10.76
CA LEU A 172 5.68 -19.54 11.93
C LEU A 172 6.30 -20.17 13.19
N GLN A 173 6.13 -21.48 13.37
CA GLN A 173 6.64 -22.22 14.53
C GLN A 173 8.14 -22.56 14.42
N THR A 174 8.69 -22.60 13.22
CA THR A 174 10.13 -22.82 13.02
C THR A 174 10.94 -21.69 13.65
N THR A 175 11.84 -22.07 14.56
CA THR A 175 12.78 -21.18 15.27
C THR A 175 14.23 -21.62 15.14
N GLU A 176 14.45 -22.89 14.79
CA GLU A 176 15.77 -23.45 14.51
C GLU A 176 16.04 -23.45 13.00
N TYR A 177 17.22 -22.94 12.62
CA TYR A 177 17.61 -22.71 11.23
C TYR A 177 19.07 -23.13 11.02
N ALA A 178 19.36 -23.67 9.85
CA ALA A 178 20.73 -24.02 9.47
C ALA A 178 21.63 -22.79 9.31
N ASN A 179 22.95 -22.97 9.37
CA ASN A 179 23.93 -21.89 9.22
C ASN A 179 24.26 -21.59 7.75
N ASP A 180 23.25 -21.29 6.96
CA ASP A 180 23.36 -20.85 5.56
C ASP A 180 22.55 -19.56 5.34
N TYR A 181 22.83 -18.85 4.24
CA TYR A 181 22.19 -17.57 3.94
C TYR A 181 20.66 -17.63 3.95
N ARG A 182 20.05 -18.62 3.27
CA ARG A 182 18.59 -18.70 3.13
C ARG A 182 17.93 -18.93 4.48
N SER A 183 18.52 -19.83 5.27
CA SER A 183 18.04 -20.16 6.62
C SER A 183 18.16 -18.97 7.57
N GLN A 184 19.31 -18.28 7.58
CA GLN A 184 19.52 -17.11 8.46
C GLN A 184 18.64 -15.92 8.06
N ARG A 185 18.49 -15.67 6.75
CA ARG A 185 17.59 -14.62 6.26
C ARG A 185 16.13 -14.92 6.58
N THR A 186 15.71 -16.18 6.42
CA THR A 186 14.37 -16.62 6.83
C THR A 186 14.15 -16.36 8.31
N LYS A 187 15.12 -16.74 9.15
CA LYS A 187 15.05 -16.51 10.61
C LYS A 187 14.84 -15.03 10.92
N GLU A 188 15.68 -14.15 10.36
CA GLU A 188 15.62 -12.70 10.55
C GLU A 188 14.22 -12.13 10.22
N VAL A 189 13.70 -12.46 9.04
CA VAL A 189 12.39 -11.98 8.56
C VAL A 189 11.27 -12.52 9.43
N MET A 190 11.25 -13.83 9.69
CA MET A 190 10.17 -14.45 10.46
C MET A 190 10.18 -14.04 11.94
N ASP A 191 11.35 -13.82 12.55
CA ASP A 191 11.47 -13.22 13.88
C ASP A 191 10.88 -11.80 13.90
N ALA A 192 11.22 -10.98 12.89
CA ALA A 192 10.68 -9.62 12.78
C ALA A 192 9.15 -9.61 12.64
N VAL A 193 8.57 -10.55 11.89
CA VAL A 193 7.12 -10.71 11.74
C VAL A 193 6.47 -11.14 13.06
N ARG A 194 7.00 -12.18 13.72
CA ARG A 194 6.47 -12.67 15.00
C ARG A 194 6.49 -11.59 16.09
N GLU A 195 7.53 -10.76 16.12
CA GLU A 195 7.72 -9.70 17.11
C GLU A 195 7.00 -8.39 16.78
N GLY A 196 6.36 -8.29 15.60
CA GLY A 196 5.66 -7.07 15.18
C GLY A 196 6.57 -5.92 14.72
N ARG A 197 7.86 -6.21 14.49
CA ARG A 197 8.83 -5.26 13.90
C ARG A 197 8.60 -5.10 12.39
N MET A 198 8.16 -6.17 11.73
CA MET A 198 7.74 -6.17 10.33
C MET A 198 6.28 -6.63 10.24
N PRO A 199 5.38 -5.91 9.56
CA PRO A 199 4.03 -6.39 9.34
C PRO A 199 4.00 -7.53 8.32
N ILE A 200 2.96 -8.37 8.39
CA ILE A 200 2.64 -9.33 7.33
C ILE A 200 1.48 -8.78 6.49
N LEU A 201 1.70 -8.70 5.17
CA LEU A 201 0.71 -8.30 4.18
C LEU A 201 0.12 -9.56 3.54
N VAL A 202 -1.11 -9.92 3.91
CA VAL A 202 -1.72 -11.20 3.57
C VAL A 202 -2.83 -11.00 2.54
N ALA A 203 -2.69 -11.59 1.36
CA ALA A 203 -3.76 -11.62 0.38
C ALA A 203 -4.87 -12.59 0.82
N CYS A 204 -6.06 -12.05 1.02
CA CYS A 204 -7.30 -12.77 1.31
C CYS A 204 -8.44 -12.08 0.55
N GLU A 205 -9.25 -12.84 -0.17
CA GLU A 205 -10.40 -12.30 -0.90
C GLU A 205 -11.70 -12.48 -0.11
N THR A 206 -11.77 -13.56 0.69
CA THR A 206 -13.00 -13.98 1.38
C THR A 206 -12.88 -13.91 2.90
N ALA A 207 -14.02 -13.77 3.58
CA ALA A 207 -14.05 -13.74 5.06
C ALA A 207 -13.50 -15.03 5.69
N PRO A 208 -13.82 -16.25 5.18
CA PRO A 208 -13.22 -17.47 5.71
C PRO A 208 -11.70 -17.55 5.57
N GLU A 209 -11.09 -16.95 4.55
CA GLU A 209 -9.62 -16.87 4.44
C GLU A 209 -9.04 -15.97 5.53
N MET A 210 -9.63 -14.80 5.77
CA MET A 210 -9.22 -13.88 6.83
C MET A 210 -9.39 -14.52 8.21
N GLU A 211 -10.54 -15.11 8.51
CA GLU A 211 -10.81 -15.75 9.81
C GLU A 211 -9.87 -16.93 10.08
N ARG A 212 -9.58 -17.76 9.07
CA ARG A 212 -8.61 -18.86 9.20
C ARG A 212 -7.21 -18.34 9.48
N PHE A 213 -6.79 -17.26 8.82
CA PHE A 213 -5.49 -16.64 9.08
C PHE A 213 -5.42 -16.06 10.50
N LEU A 214 -6.47 -15.35 10.95
CA LEU A 214 -6.58 -14.82 12.30
C LEU A 214 -6.48 -15.93 13.36
N GLU A 215 -7.21 -17.03 13.17
CA GLU A 215 -7.17 -18.19 14.07
C GLU A 215 -5.79 -18.87 14.05
N ALA A 216 -5.19 -19.03 12.88
CA ALA A 216 -3.86 -19.65 12.74
C ALA A 216 -2.74 -18.84 13.39
N THR A 217 -2.93 -17.53 13.56
CA THR A 217 -1.93 -16.60 14.08
C THR A 217 -2.25 -16.05 15.48
N LYS A 218 -3.30 -16.57 16.14
CA LYS A 218 -3.80 -16.05 17.42
C LYS A 218 -2.77 -16.00 18.56
N GLU A 219 -1.79 -16.90 18.54
CA GLU A 219 -0.72 -16.97 19.55
C GLU A 219 0.34 -15.86 19.37
N TYR A 220 0.44 -15.30 18.17
CA TYR A 220 1.41 -14.25 17.84
C TYR A 220 0.78 -12.87 18.03
N THR A 221 0.46 -12.51 19.27
CA THR A 221 -0.27 -11.28 19.61
C THR A 221 0.43 -9.99 19.20
N LYS A 222 1.77 -10.01 19.06
CA LYS A 222 2.56 -8.86 18.60
C LYS A 222 2.58 -8.70 17.08
N MET A 223 2.27 -9.75 16.32
CA MET A 223 2.31 -9.71 14.86
C MET A 223 1.33 -8.65 14.33
N LYS A 224 1.83 -7.78 13.47
CA LYS A 224 1.00 -6.77 12.79
C LYS A 224 0.49 -7.36 11.49
N ILE A 225 -0.84 -7.39 11.34
CA ILE A 225 -1.51 -8.04 10.21
C ILE A 225 -2.16 -6.96 9.34
N ILE A 226 -1.91 -7.02 8.05
CA ILE A 226 -2.55 -6.19 7.04
C ILE A 226 -3.15 -7.15 6.00
N PHE A 227 -4.48 -7.18 5.87
CA PHE A 227 -5.12 -7.92 4.78
C PHE A 227 -5.07 -7.09 3.49
N THR A 228 -4.86 -7.72 2.34
CA THR A 228 -4.95 -7.09 1.01
C THR A 228 -5.89 -7.87 0.10
N LEU A 229 -6.37 -7.23 -0.97
CA LEU A 229 -7.58 -7.57 -1.73
C LEU A 229 -8.84 -7.32 -0.89
N SER A 230 -9.00 -8.07 0.20
CA SER A 230 -9.94 -7.81 1.30
C SER A 230 -11.40 -7.58 0.91
N TYR A 231 -11.86 -8.23 -0.17
CA TYR A 231 -13.17 -7.94 -0.73
C TYR A 231 -14.33 -8.25 0.23
N GLU A 232 -14.21 -9.27 1.08
CA GLU A 232 -15.24 -9.60 2.07
C GLU A 232 -14.88 -9.19 3.52
N ALA A 233 -14.03 -8.17 3.69
CA ALA A 233 -13.62 -7.71 5.03
C ALA A 233 -14.81 -7.21 5.87
N ASP A 234 -15.82 -6.65 5.21
CA ASP A 234 -17.08 -6.20 5.82
C ASP A 234 -17.83 -7.30 6.59
N ARG A 235 -17.61 -8.57 6.22
CA ARG A 235 -18.28 -9.73 6.83
C ARG A 235 -17.58 -10.28 8.06
N CYS A 236 -16.32 -9.90 8.28
CA CYS A 236 -15.53 -10.31 9.44
C CYS A 236 -14.92 -9.11 10.19
N ALA A 237 -15.57 -7.95 10.08
CA ALA A 237 -15.15 -6.68 10.67
C ALA A 237 -14.83 -6.78 12.17
N ASP A 238 -15.66 -7.45 12.96
CA ASP A 238 -15.46 -7.63 14.40
C ASP A 238 -14.16 -8.39 14.71
N ALA A 239 -13.85 -9.43 13.94
CA ALA A 239 -12.64 -10.22 14.11
C ALA A 239 -11.39 -9.41 13.73
N ILE A 240 -11.47 -8.64 12.65
CA ILE A 240 -10.41 -7.72 12.20
C ILE A 240 -10.13 -6.66 13.27
N LYS A 241 -11.18 -5.97 13.75
CA LYS A 241 -11.09 -4.93 14.79
C LYS A 241 -10.55 -5.49 16.09
N LYS A 242 -11.07 -6.63 16.56
CA LYS A 242 -10.59 -7.31 17.78
C LYS A 242 -9.10 -7.68 17.70
N ARG A 243 -8.61 -8.05 16.51
CA ARG A 243 -7.19 -8.37 16.30
C ARG A 243 -6.30 -7.12 16.19
N GLY A 244 -6.88 -5.96 15.91
CA GLY A 244 -6.15 -4.75 15.52
C GLY A 244 -5.48 -4.91 14.16
N ALA A 245 -6.09 -5.67 13.25
CA ALA A 245 -5.60 -5.83 11.89
C ALA A 245 -6.05 -4.65 11.00
N ALA A 246 -5.25 -4.33 10.00
CA ALA A 246 -5.58 -3.34 8.96
C ALA A 246 -6.09 -4.02 7.69
N VAL A 247 -6.75 -3.24 6.84
CA VAL A 247 -7.35 -3.70 5.58
C VAL A 247 -6.85 -2.86 4.42
N VAL A 248 -6.43 -3.49 3.33
CA VAL A 248 -6.14 -2.85 2.05
C VAL A 248 -7.16 -3.36 1.03
N LEU A 249 -7.97 -2.45 0.49
CA LEU A 249 -8.94 -2.75 -0.55
C LEU A 249 -8.25 -2.81 -1.92
N GLY A 250 -8.36 -3.96 -2.59
CA GLY A 250 -7.87 -4.15 -3.95
C GLY A 250 -8.75 -3.49 -5.02
N ASP A 251 -8.33 -3.56 -6.27
CA ASP A 251 -9.15 -3.08 -7.40
C ASP A 251 -10.50 -3.81 -7.45
N THR A 252 -11.58 -3.02 -7.48
CA THR A 252 -12.97 -3.51 -7.48
C THR A 252 -13.64 -3.43 -8.87
N SER A 253 -12.96 -2.84 -9.85
CA SER A 253 -13.50 -2.52 -11.18
C SER A 253 -13.53 -3.73 -12.12
N ARG A 254 -12.50 -4.59 -12.05
CA ARG A 254 -12.40 -5.79 -12.90
C ARG A 254 -13.60 -6.72 -12.73
N ASN A 255 -14.23 -7.14 -13.83
CA ASN A 255 -15.26 -8.19 -13.86
C ASN A 255 -16.35 -8.05 -12.77
N ALA A 256 -16.62 -6.82 -12.33
CA ALA A 256 -17.47 -6.53 -11.18
C ALA A 256 -17.12 -7.37 -9.93
N THR A 257 -15.83 -7.44 -9.56
CA THR A 257 -15.33 -8.11 -8.34
C THR A 257 -16.20 -7.79 -7.12
N HIS A 258 -16.62 -6.53 -6.97
CA HIS A 258 -17.50 -6.12 -5.88
C HIS A 258 -18.87 -6.83 -5.88
N LEU A 259 -19.43 -7.19 -7.04
CA LEU A 259 -20.66 -7.97 -7.13
C LEU A 259 -20.42 -9.45 -6.82
N VAL A 260 -19.30 -10.01 -7.31
CA VAL A 260 -18.90 -11.41 -7.03
C VAL A 260 -18.77 -11.63 -5.52
N HIS A 261 -18.11 -10.69 -4.84
CA HIS A 261 -17.94 -10.71 -3.39
C HIS A 261 -19.06 -10.01 -2.62
N ARG A 262 -20.15 -9.58 -3.28
CA ARG A 262 -21.28 -8.86 -2.66
C ARG A 262 -20.83 -7.83 -1.62
N MET A 263 -19.86 -7.00 -2.00
CA MET A 263 -19.19 -6.08 -1.12
C MET A 263 -20.14 -5.00 -0.60
N ASP A 264 -20.05 -4.72 0.69
CA ASP A 264 -20.74 -3.60 1.33
C ASP A 264 -19.73 -2.46 1.59
N PHE A 265 -19.63 -1.52 0.65
CA PHE A 265 -18.74 -0.37 0.76
C PHE A 265 -19.06 0.52 1.98
N ALA A 266 -20.34 0.63 2.36
CA ALA A 266 -20.74 1.42 3.51
C ALA A 266 -20.25 0.78 4.81
N LYS A 267 -20.29 -0.55 4.94
CA LYS A 267 -19.68 -1.23 6.08
C LYS A 267 -18.16 -1.09 6.11
N LEU A 268 -17.48 -1.13 4.96
CA LEU A 268 -16.04 -0.88 4.92
C LEU A 268 -15.71 0.55 5.39
N MET A 269 -16.51 1.55 5.00
CA MET A 269 -16.37 2.91 5.53
C MET A 269 -16.66 2.98 7.04
N ASN A 270 -17.71 2.31 7.52
CA ASN A 270 -17.99 2.23 8.95
C ASN A 270 -16.83 1.61 9.72
N MET A 271 -16.16 0.58 9.18
CA MET A 271 -14.96 0.00 9.79
C MET A 271 -13.86 1.03 9.97
N ALA A 272 -13.65 1.91 8.98
CA ALA A 272 -12.68 2.99 9.02
C ALA A 272 -13.02 4.02 10.11
N GLU A 273 -14.27 4.48 10.12
CA GLU A 273 -14.80 5.40 11.15
C GLU A 273 -14.72 4.80 12.56
N ASP A 274 -14.82 3.48 12.68
CA ASP A 274 -14.70 2.71 13.91
C ASP A 274 -13.25 2.44 14.35
N GLY A 275 -12.27 3.00 13.64
CA GLY A 275 -10.84 2.95 13.95
C GLY A 275 -10.06 1.82 13.27
N THR A 276 -10.68 1.04 12.39
CA THR A 276 -9.94 0.05 11.58
C THR A 276 -9.20 0.78 10.47
N LYS A 277 -7.87 0.71 10.44
CA LYS A 277 -7.13 1.39 9.38
C LYS A 277 -7.37 0.72 8.03
N VAL A 278 -7.74 1.53 7.05
CA VAL A 278 -7.97 1.11 5.67
C VAL A 278 -6.95 1.75 4.73
N GLY A 279 -6.44 1.01 3.75
CA GLY A 279 -5.64 1.51 2.64
C GLY A 279 -6.22 1.07 1.29
N LEU A 280 -5.78 1.69 0.20
CA LEU A 280 -6.21 1.35 -1.16
C LEU A 280 -5.02 0.96 -2.03
N THR A 281 -5.25 0.10 -3.01
CA THR A 281 -4.28 -0.24 -4.06
C THR A 281 -4.98 -0.41 -5.41
N VAL A 282 -4.22 -0.21 -6.49
CA VAL A 282 -4.65 -0.53 -7.87
C VAL A 282 -4.55 -2.03 -8.19
N LEU A 283 -3.97 -2.83 -7.30
CA LEU A 283 -3.81 -4.27 -7.49
C LEU A 283 -5.14 -5.02 -7.29
N GLY A 284 -5.55 -5.81 -8.28
CA GLY A 284 -6.53 -6.89 -8.12
C GLY A 284 -5.85 -8.26 -7.87
N PRO A 285 -6.57 -9.39 -7.89
CA PRO A 285 -6.02 -10.69 -7.48
C PRO A 285 -4.77 -11.15 -8.24
N ASN A 286 -4.63 -10.76 -9.51
CA ASN A 286 -3.50 -11.15 -10.35
C ASN A 286 -3.10 -10.10 -11.40
N MET A 287 -3.61 -8.87 -11.30
CA MET A 287 -3.31 -7.81 -12.26
C MET A 287 -3.62 -6.42 -11.71
N ALA A 288 -2.91 -5.41 -12.20
CA ALA A 288 -3.24 -4.00 -12.07
C ALA A 288 -3.72 -3.45 -13.42
N TRP A 289 -4.84 -2.75 -13.45
CA TRP A 289 -5.49 -2.29 -14.71
C TRP A 289 -5.12 -0.86 -15.13
N GLY A 290 -4.48 -0.11 -14.24
CA GLY A 290 -4.10 1.28 -14.50
C GLY A 290 -4.00 2.07 -13.21
N ARG A 291 -3.18 3.11 -13.23
CA ARG A 291 -2.96 4.03 -12.10
C ARG A 291 -4.23 4.77 -11.67
N GLU A 292 -5.16 4.99 -12.59
CA GLU A 292 -6.43 5.68 -12.37
C GLU A 292 -7.37 4.89 -11.46
N MET A 293 -7.19 3.56 -11.35
CA MET A 293 -8.05 2.69 -10.54
C MET A 293 -8.00 3.03 -9.05
N LEU A 294 -6.93 3.68 -8.58
CA LEU A 294 -6.83 4.12 -7.19
C LEU A 294 -7.91 5.15 -6.87
N LEU A 295 -8.09 6.14 -7.76
CA LEU A 295 -9.14 7.17 -7.63
C LEU A 295 -10.53 6.61 -7.93
N TRP A 296 -10.64 5.56 -8.74
CA TRP A 296 -11.91 4.86 -8.95
C TRP A 296 -12.39 4.14 -7.68
N ASN A 297 -11.50 3.45 -6.98
CA ASN A 297 -11.79 2.84 -5.68
C ASN A 297 -12.20 3.91 -4.64
N ALA A 298 -11.47 5.02 -4.58
CA ALA A 298 -11.81 6.16 -3.72
C ALA A 298 -13.19 6.74 -4.06
N SER A 299 -13.48 6.95 -5.35
CA SER A 299 -14.79 7.44 -5.83
C SER A 299 -15.92 6.51 -5.44
N LYS A 300 -15.67 5.20 -5.38
CA LYS A 300 -16.68 4.22 -5.00
C LYS A 300 -17.01 4.29 -3.50
N LEU A 301 -15.99 4.49 -2.66
CA LEU A 301 -16.16 4.68 -1.22
C LEU A 301 -16.86 6.00 -0.89
N MET A 302 -16.55 7.09 -1.60
CA MET A 302 -17.22 8.38 -1.44
C MET A 302 -18.74 8.34 -1.68
N GLN A 303 -19.24 7.36 -2.42
CA GLN A 303 -20.70 7.17 -2.57
C GLN A 303 -21.38 6.74 -1.26
N THR A 304 -20.60 6.35 -0.24
CA THR A 304 -21.08 5.80 1.03
C THR A 304 -20.69 6.60 2.26
N CYS A 305 -19.89 7.66 2.12
CA CYS A 305 -19.47 8.54 3.22
C CYS A 305 -19.61 10.01 2.83
N THR A 306 -19.57 10.91 3.83
CA THR A 306 -19.66 12.36 3.60
C THR A 306 -18.34 13.09 3.82
N ASN A 307 -17.39 12.47 4.52
CA ASN A 307 -16.07 13.02 4.79
C ASN A 307 -15.03 12.41 3.83
N SER A 308 -14.55 13.20 2.88
CA SER A 308 -13.51 12.76 1.93
C SER A 308 -12.15 12.53 2.58
N GLU A 309 -11.88 13.17 3.73
CA GLU A 309 -10.58 13.07 4.40
C GLU A 309 -10.33 11.69 5.03
N GLU A 310 -11.38 10.93 5.30
CA GLU A 310 -11.24 9.53 5.72
C GLU A 310 -10.56 8.74 4.60
N ILE A 311 -10.97 8.94 3.34
CA ILE A 311 -10.40 8.28 2.17
C ILE A 311 -9.03 8.87 1.80
N VAL A 312 -8.81 10.18 1.97
CA VAL A 312 -7.48 10.78 1.80
C VAL A 312 -6.49 10.10 2.76
N SER A 313 -6.89 9.83 3.99
CA SER A 313 -6.06 9.11 4.97
C SER A 313 -5.73 7.68 4.51
N MET A 314 -6.65 6.99 3.83
CA MET A 314 -6.42 5.67 3.21
C MET A 314 -5.37 5.68 2.10
N LEU A 315 -5.15 6.84 1.47
CA LEU A 315 -4.18 7.03 0.39
C LEU A 315 -2.86 7.65 0.87
N THR A 316 -2.75 8.03 2.14
CA THR A 316 -1.64 8.84 2.64
C THR A 316 -1.11 8.33 3.98
N VAL A 317 -1.66 8.77 5.12
CA VAL A 317 -1.10 8.42 6.43
C VAL A 317 -1.23 6.94 6.77
N ASN A 318 -2.33 6.28 6.40
CA ASN A 318 -2.57 4.88 6.72
C ASN A 318 -1.51 3.96 6.10
N PRO A 319 -1.26 3.98 4.77
CA PRO A 319 -0.18 3.20 4.18
C PRO A 319 1.20 3.59 4.69
N ALA A 320 1.45 4.87 5.00
CA ALA A 320 2.72 5.26 5.60
C ALA A 320 2.95 4.60 6.97
N GLU A 321 1.91 4.49 7.79
CA GLU A 321 1.96 3.83 9.10
C GLU A 321 2.04 2.31 8.98
N PHE A 322 1.30 1.70 8.04
CA PHE A 322 1.34 0.27 7.76
C PHE A 322 2.76 -0.22 7.55
N PHE A 323 3.46 0.45 6.65
CA PHE A 323 4.78 0.03 6.19
C PHE A 323 5.91 0.71 6.95
N GLY A 324 5.57 1.53 7.96
CA GLY A 324 6.52 2.18 8.86
C GLY A 324 7.47 3.13 8.14
N VAL A 325 6.89 4.06 7.38
CA VAL A 325 7.55 5.13 6.61
C VAL A 325 6.94 6.53 6.91
N SER A 326 6.16 6.65 7.98
CA SER A 326 5.53 7.91 8.43
C SER A 326 6.52 8.99 8.84
N ASP A 327 7.77 8.62 9.10
CA ASP A 327 8.90 9.53 9.33
C ASP A 327 9.43 10.18 8.04
N ARG A 328 8.96 9.72 6.87
CA ARG A 328 9.36 10.23 5.56
C ARG A 328 8.22 10.73 4.70
N ILE A 329 7.07 10.06 4.68
CA ILE A 329 5.97 10.35 3.72
C ILE A 329 4.59 10.17 4.34
N GLY A 330 3.56 10.57 3.60
CA GLY A 330 2.15 10.31 3.92
C GLY A 330 1.43 11.46 4.63
N GLN A 331 2.11 12.57 4.93
CA GLN A 331 1.48 13.77 5.49
C GLN A 331 2.17 15.05 4.99
N LEU A 332 1.42 16.16 4.97
CA LEU A 332 2.01 17.50 4.84
C LEU A 332 2.50 17.97 6.20
N LYS A 333 3.72 17.57 6.58
CA LYS A 333 4.28 17.83 7.90
C LYS A 333 5.77 18.17 7.83
N ALA A 334 6.21 19.11 8.65
CA ALA A 334 7.61 19.50 8.75
C ALA A 334 8.54 18.29 9.04
N GLY A 335 9.67 18.23 8.33
CA GLY A 335 10.66 17.16 8.39
C GLY A 335 10.43 16.01 7.39
N LEU A 336 9.22 15.88 6.85
CA LEU A 336 8.91 14.86 5.85
C LEU A 336 9.43 15.24 4.46
N ASP A 337 9.58 14.24 3.58
CA ASP A 337 9.88 14.43 2.16
C ASP A 337 8.82 15.35 1.54
N ALA A 338 9.24 16.28 0.68
CA ALA A 338 8.34 17.16 -0.06
C ALA A 338 7.68 16.40 -1.22
N ASP A 339 6.83 15.45 -0.86
CA ASP A 339 5.98 14.68 -1.77
C ASP A 339 4.55 15.21 -1.67
N TYR A 340 4.10 15.95 -2.68
CA TYR A 340 2.78 16.57 -2.66
C TYR A 340 2.19 16.71 -4.06
N LEU A 341 0.87 16.89 -4.07
CA LEU A 341 0.04 17.02 -5.26
C LEU A 341 -0.62 18.40 -5.24
N ILE A 342 -0.74 19.04 -6.40
CA ILE A 342 -1.55 20.24 -6.57
C ILE A 342 -2.71 19.91 -7.50
N TYR A 343 -3.93 20.11 -7.04
CA TYR A 343 -5.16 19.92 -7.82
C TYR A 343 -5.99 21.22 -7.93
N GLU A 344 -6.83 21.28 -8.97
CA GLU A 344 -7.85 22.33 -9.10
C GLU A 344 -9.05 22.18 -8.15
N GLY A 345 -9.17 21.04 -7.49
CA GLY A 345 -10.24 20.70 -6.55
C GLY A 345 -9.90 19.41 -5.80
N ASN A 346 -10.82 18.90 -4.98
CA ASN A 346 -10.62 17.62 -4.32
C ASN A 346 -10.89 16.45 -5.30
N PRO A 347 -9.87 15.63 -5.69
CA PRO A 347 -10.05 14.53 -6.64
C PRO A 347 -10.86 13.36 -6.09
N ILE A 348 -11.04 13.29 -4.77
CA ILE A 348 -11.86 12.27 -4.12
C ILE A 348 -13.35 12.62 -4.25
N GLU A 349 -13.69 13.90 -4.17
CA GLU A 349 -15.08 14.40 -4.28
C GLU A 349 -15.53 14.62 -5.72
N LYS A 350 -14.60 14.94 -6.63
CA LYS A 350 -14.89 15.31 -8.02
C LYS A 350 -14.02 14.53 -8.98
N CYS A 351 -14.63 13.65 -9.76
CA CYS A 351 -13.94 12.82 -10.75
C CYS A 351 -13.29 13.62 -11.90
N ASN A 352 -13.68 14.87 -12.11
CA ASN A 352 -13.09 15.76 -13.10
C ASN A 352 -12.05 16.75 -12.52
N ALA A 353 -11.65 16.58 -11.26
CA ALA A 353 -10.60 17.41 -10.68
C ALA A 353 -9.27 17.17 -11.43
N VAL A 354 -8.69 18.26 -11.95
CA VAL A 354 -7.45 18.18 -12.72
C VAL A 354 -6.25 18.21 -11.78
N LEU A 355 -5.37 17.20 -11.90
CA LEU A 355 -4.05 17.20 -11.30
C LEU A 355 -3.18 18.21 -12.06
N LEU A 356 -2.76 19.28 -11.40
CA LEU A 356 -1.92 20.32 -12.00
C LEU A 356 -0.44 19.99 -11.89
N GLU A 357 -0.03 19.42 -10.77
CA GLU A 357 1.38 19.19 -10.47
C GLU A 357 1.57 18.01 -9.53
N THR A 358 2.62 17.22 -9.76
CA THR A 358 3.10 16.21 -8.81
C THR A 358 4.57 16.45 -8.51
N VAL A 359 4.89 16.48 -7.23
CA VAL A 359 6.23 16.76 -6.73
C VAL A 359 6.69 15.57 -5.88
N ILE A 360 7.92 15.11 -6.11
CA ILE A 360 8.57 14.04 -5.35
C ILE A 360 9.93 14.56 -4.88
N ASN A 361 10.20 14.48 -3.58
CA ASN A 361 11.40 15.04 -2.95
C ASN A 361 11.66 16.51 -3.34
N GLY A 362 10.61 17.31 -3.49
CA GLY A 362 10.69 18.72 -3.90
C GLY A 362 10.96 18.98 -5.38
N GLU A 363 11.08 17.94 -6.21
CA GLU A 363 11.23 18.06 -7.67
C GLU A 363 9.90 17.82 -8.38
N THR A 364 9.50 18.72 -9.27
CA THR A 364 8.31 18.57 -10.10
C THR A 364 8.53 17.45 -11.12
N VAL A 365 7.80 16.34 -10.98
CA VAL A 365 7.87 15.17 -11.87
C VAL A 365 6.74 15.13 -12.90
N TYR A 366 5.68 15.91 -12.69
CA TYR A 366 4.58 16.11 -13.63
C TYR A 366 3.99 17.51 -13.48
N GLN A 367 3.64 18.12 -14.61
CA GLN A 367 2.91 19.37 -14.72
C GLN A 367 1.97 19.28 -15.93
N ALA A 368 0.71 19.65 -15.75
CA ALA A 368 -0.35 19.54 -16.76
C ALA A 368 -0.25 20.53 -17.92
#